data_AF-A0A9E5NUS4-F1
#
_entry.id   AF-A0A9E5NUS4-F1
#
_cell.length_a   1.000
_cell.length_b   1.000
_cell.length_c   1.000
_cell.angle_alpha   90.00
_cell.angle_beta   90.00
_cell.angle_gamma   90.00
#
_symmetry.space_group_name_H-M   'P 1'
#
loop_
_entity.id
_entity.type
_entity.pdbx_description
1 polymer ?
#
loop_
_entity_poly.entity_id
_entity_poly.type
_entity_poly.pdbx_seq_one_letter_code
_entity_poly.pdbx_strand_id
1 'polypeptide(L)'
;MRRNDMWSYKIFASSAVFVAAIGILTASAPYVLTADGMLERSPVVAMMAHSQLTVGDRLAGTGAFSEAIDAYGVAAELTRAQARLPVEELRRIANAQFYAGNVRGAAKTLEQLADEAAAAGDLWAEFWATADAARMARLGGAEGYARWYTIRAERLLDSPGISAEQRKELESKLATTDFTVFAPHLTSW
;
A
#
# COMPACT_ATOMS: atom_id res chain seq x y z
N MET A 1 19.96 -19.99 53.48
CA MET A 1 21.39 -20.19 53.14
C MET A 1 21.41 -21.11 51.91
N ARG A 2 21.98 -20.82 50.73
CA ARG A 2 22.91 -19.81 50.20
C ARG A 2 22.47 -19.44 48.77
N ARG A 3 22.79 -18.21 48.37
CA ARG A 3 22.74 -17.64 47.01
C ARG A 3 23.87 -18.17 46.13
N ASN A 4 23.66 -18.10 44.81
CA ASN A 4 24.63 -17.81 43.73
C ASN A 4 23.75 -17.52 42.48
N ASP A 5 23.47 -16.26 42.13
CA ASP A 5 24.27 -15.32 41.34
C ASP A 5 24.57 -15.87 39.92
N MET A 6 23.87 -15.43 38.87
CA MET A 6 23.97 -14.13 38.17
C MET A 6 24.97 -14.21 37.00
N TRP A 7 24.44 -14.34 35.78
CA TRP A 7 25.05 -13.80 34.57
C TRP A 7 23.97 -13.18 33.70
N SER A 8 23.83 -11.87 33.84
CA SER A 8 23.22 -10.98 32.85
C SER A 8 24.23 -10.76 31.73
N TYR A 9 23.80 -10.92 30.49
CA TYR A 9 24.31 -10.11 29.39
C TYR A 9 23.13 -9.39 28.75
N LYS A 10 23.06 -8.09 29.05
CA LYS A 10 22.36 -7.09 28.23
C LYS A 10 23.35 -6.59 27.16
N ILE A 11 22.80 -5.75 26.28
CA ILE A 11 23.42 -4.84 25.30
C ILE A 11 23.96 -5.55 24.03
N PHE A 12 23.62 -5.20 22.79
CA PHE A 12 23.21 -3.93 22.18
C PHE A 12 22.19 -4.11 21.04
N ALA A 13 21.38 -3.06 20.84
CA ALA A 13 20.60 -2.81 19.64
C ALA A 13 21.50 -2.77 18.40
N SER A 14 21.02 -3.35 17.30
CA SER A 14 21.57 -3.11 15.96
C SER A 14 20.42 -2.76 15.02
N SER A 15 19.90 -1.54 15.19
CA SER A 15 19.29 -0.78 14.10
C SER A 15 20.42 -0.46 13.11
N ALA A 16 20.41 -1.08 11.95
CA ALA A 16 21.32 -0.74 10.86
C ALA A 16 20.57 -0.85 9.51
N VAL A 17 19.87 0.24 9.21
CA VAL A 17 19.84 0.93 7.91
C VAL A 17 20.47 0.12 6.77
N PHE A 18 19.62 -0.48 5.93
CA PHE A 18 19.99 -0.86 4.56
C PHE A 18 19.44 0.18 3.58
N VAL A 19 20.00 1.40 3.64
CA VAL A 19 19.97 2.33 2.49
C VAL A 19 21.21 1.99 1.67
N ALA A 20 21.05 1.06 0.73
CA ALA A 20 22.07 0.83 -0.28
C ALA A 20 21.96 1.93 -1.34
N ALA A 21 22.93 2.83 -1.27
CA ALA A 21 23.19 3.90 -2.20
C ALA A 21 23.24 3.39 -3.65
N ILE A 22 22.57 4.11 -4.55
CA ILE A 22 22.85 4.06 -5.98
C ILE A 22 24.21 4.71 -6.18
N GLY A 23 25.26 3.89 -6.18
CA GLY A 23 26.61 4.28 -6.57
C GLY A 23 26.65 4.55 -8.07
N ILE A 24 26.60 5.83 -8.43
CA ILE A 24 26.83 6.29 -9.81
C ILE A 24 28.32 6.14 -10.13
N LEU A 25 28.59 5.48 -11.25
CA LEU A 25 29.90 5.33 -11.86
C LEU A 25 30.61 6.67 -12.08
N THR A 26 31.93 6.58 -11.93
CA THR A 26 32.97 7.57 -12.14
C THR A 26 32.97 8.31 -13.49
N ALA A 27 33.38 9.58 -13.38
CA ALA A 27 34.21 10.37 -14.30
C ALA A 27 33.59 11.03 -15.56
N SER A 28 33.68 12.37 -15.55
CA SER A 28 33.74 13.32 -16.67
C SER A 28 32.56 13.40 -17.64
N ALA A 29 31.50 14.08 -17.21
CA ALA A 29 30.81 15.14 -17.98
C ALA A 29 29.85 15.88 -17.03
N PRO A 30 29.70 17.21 -17.12
CA PRO A 30 28.65 17.92 -16.40
C PRO A 30 27.32 17.65 -17.12
N TYR A 31 26.80 16.43 -16.97
CA TYR A 31 25.40 16.18 -17.29
C TYR A 31 24.59 16.80 -16.16
N VAL A 32 24.08 18.01 -16.41
CA VAL A 32 22.89 18.48 -15.71
C VAL A 32 21.75 17.57 -16.17
N LEU A 33 21.67 16.37 -15.57
CA LEU A 33 20.50 15.52 -15.60
C LEU A 33 19.45 16.26 -14.79
N THR A 34 18.55 16.95 -15.45
CA THR A 34 17.24 17.23 -14.88
C THR A 34 16.62 15.85 -14.58
N ALA A 35 16.69 15.45 -13.31
CA ALA A 35 16.33 14.14 -12.80
C ALA A 35 14.86 13.75 -13.06
N ASP A 36 14.03 14.70 -13.47
CA ASP A 36 12.58 14.56 -13.61
C ASP A 36 12.12 13.59 -14.71
N GLY A 37 12.94 13.22 -15.70
CA GLY A 37 12.51 12.34 -16.80
C GLY A 37 13.14 10.94 -16.82
N MET A 38 14.32 10.76 -16.21
CA MET A 38 15.06 9.51 -16.34
C MET A 38 14.55 8.39 -15.43
N LEU A 39 13.96 8.74 -14.29
CA LEU A 39 13.38 7.75 -13.38
C LEU A 39 11.99 7.29 -13.84
N GLU A 40 11.23 8.18 -14.48
CA GLU A 40 9.84 7.95 -14.92
C GLU A 40 9.67 6.66 -15.74
N ARG A 41 10.64 6.38 -16.62
CA ARG A 41 10.61 5.24 -17.54
C ARG A 41 11.75 4.25 -17.32
N SER A 42 12.36 4.27 -16.14
CA SER A 42 13.51 3.42 -15.86
C SER A 42 13.06 1.97 -15.62
N PRO A 43 13.44 1.00 -16.49
CA PRO A 43 13.14 -0.41 -16.25
C PRO A 43 13.81 -0.93 -14.98
N VAL A 44 14.93 -0.31 -14.57
CA VAL A 44 15.63 -0.66 -13.32
C VAL A 44 14.76 -0.28 -12.12
N VAL A 45 14.16 0.92 -12.11
CA VAL A 45 13.27 1.34 -11.00
C VAL A 45 12.03 0.46 -10.95
N ALA A 46 11.45 0.10 -12.10
CA ALA A 46 10.33 -0.83 -12.18
C ALA A 46 10.68 -2.21 -11.61
N MET A 47 11.84 -2.77 -11.97
CA MET A 47 12.32 -4.03 -11.42
C MET A 47 12.56 -3.95 -9.90
N MET A 48 13.09 -2.84 -9.40
CA MET A 48 13.29 -2.64 -7.97
C MET A 48 11.96 -2.61 -7.21
N ALA A 49 10.95 -1.89 -7.72
CA ALA A 49 9.61 -1.87 -7.12
C ALA A 49 9.01 -3.28 -7.05
N HIS A 50 9.09 -4.03 -8.16
CA HIS A 50 8.61 -5.43 -8.20
C HIS A 50 9.38 -6.37 -7.26
N SER A 51 10.69 -6.20 -7.14
CA SER A 51 11.50 -6.95 -6.18
C SER A 51 11.06 -6.67 -4.75
N GLN A 52 10.76 -5.42 -4.41
CA GLN A 52 10.29 -5.04 -3.08
C GLN A 52 8.90 -5.62 -2.78
N LEU A 53 8.00 -5.64 -3.76
CA LEU A 53 6.72 -6.36 -3.66
C LEU A 53 6.93 -7.85 -3.34
N THR A 54 7.84 -8.52 -4.06
CA THR A 54 8.15 -9.94 -3.83
C THR A 54 8.75 -10.20 -2.44
N VAL A 55 9.56 -9.27 -1.93
CA VAL A 55 10.09 -9.35 -0.56
C VAL A 55 8.98 -9.19 0.47
N GLY A 56 8.13 -8.16 0.32
CA GLY A 56 7.00 -7.92 1.21
C GLY A 56 6.04 -9.11 1.24
N ASP A 57 5.81 -9.74 0.09
CA ASP A 57 4.99 -10.95 -0.05
C ASP A 57 5.51 -12.14 0.76
N ARG A 58 6.81 -12.40 0.67
CA ARG A 58 7.44 -13.47 1.45
C ARG A 58 7.36 -13.19 2.95
N LEU A 59 7.57 -11.93 3.35
CA LEU A 59 7.49 -11.51 4.75
C LEU A 59 6.06 -11.62 5.29
N ALA A 60 5.06 -11.16 4.53
CA ALA A 60 3.66 -11.31 4.89
C ALA A 60 3.26 -12.78 5.01
N GLY A 61 3.73 -13.64 4.10
CA GLY A 61 3.50 -15.09 4.13
C GLY A 61 4.07 -15.79 5.37
N THR A 62 5.10 -15.23 6.02
CA THR A 62 5.65 -15.73 7.29
C THR A 62 5.09 -15.02 8.53
N GLY A 63 4.15 -14.08 8.35
CA GLY A 63 3.56 -13.28 9.44
C GLY A 63 4.41 -12.09 9.89
N ALA A 64 5.52 -11.79 9.21
CA ALA A 64 6.36 -10.62 9.46
C ALA A 64 5.74 -9.36 8.83
N PHE A 65 4.56 -8.97 9.31
CA PHE A 65 3.74 -7.93 8.68
C PHE A 65 4.36 -6.52 8.76
N SER A 66 5.10 -6.20 9.82
CA SER A 66 5.74 -4.88 9.93
C SER A 66 6.81 -4.69 8.86
N GLU A 67 7.65 -5.71 8.68
CA GLU A 67 8.71 -5.73 7.68
C GLU A 67 8.13 -5.79 6.26
N ALA A 68 7.00 -6.49 6.08
CA ALA A 68 6.27 -6.49 4.82
C ALA A 68 5.76 -5.08 4.46
N ILE A 69 5.18 -4.36 5.43
CA ILE A 69 4.72 -2.97 5.23
C ILE A 69 5.88 -2.07 4.81
N ASP A 70 7.05 -2.20 5.44
CA ASP A 70 8.23 -1.43 5.07
C ASP A 70 8.68 -1.71 3.62
N ALA A 71 8.74 -2.99 3.23
CA ALA A 71 9.09 -3.39 1.87
C ALA A 71 8.10 -2.85 0.83
N TYR A 72 6.79 -2.98 1.09
CA TYR A 72 5.76 -2.41 0.22
C TYR A 72 5.81 -0.88 0.19
N GLY A 73 6.17 -0.22 1.29
CA GLY A 73 6.37 1.22 1.35
C GLY A 73 7.49 1.67 0.40
N VAL A 74 8.61 0.96 0.39
CA VAL A 74 9.70 1.22 -0.57
C VAL A 74 9.23 1.01 -2.01
N ALA A 75 8.46 -0.04 -2.28
CA ALA A 75 7.87 -0.27 -3.61
C ALA A 75 6.97 0.91 -4.03
N ALA A 76 6.12 1.41 -3.12
CA ALA A 76 5.22 2.53 -3.40
C ALA A 76 5.99 3.79 -3.79
N GLU A 77 7.07 4.13 -3.06
CA GLU A 77 7.92 5.28 -3.40
C GLU A 77 8.60 5.12 -4.77
N LEU A 78 9.06 3.92 -5.11
CA LEU A 78 9.65 3.63 -6.43
C LEU A 78 8.62 3.72 -7.56
N THR A 79 7.38 3.34 -7.31
CA THR A 79 6.27 3.47 -8.26
C THR A 79 5.86 4.94 -8.44
N ARG A 80 5.83 5.74 -7.36
CA ARG A 80 5.63 7.20 -7.46
C ARG A 80 6.77 7.90 -8.20
N ALA A 81 8.02 7.48 -7.99
CA ALA A 81 9.17 7.98 -8.74
C ALA A 81 9.08 7.69 -10.25
N GLN A 82 8.22 6.74 -10.65
CA GLN A 82 7.87 6.47 -12.04
C GLN A 82 6.66 7.28 -12.56
N ALA A 83 6.18 8.26 -11.78
CA ALA A 83 4.92 8.98 -12.03
C ALA A 83 3.69 8.06 -12.19
N ARG A 84 3.71 6.91 -11.49
CA ARG A 84 2.61 5.94 -11.50
C ARG A 84 1.90 5.92 -10.15
N LEU A 85 0.60 5.61 -10.18
CA LEU A 85 -0.21 5.41 -8.99
C LEU A 85 0.15 4.06 -8.32
N PRO A 86 0.57 4.03 -7.03
CA PRO A 86 0.99 2.81 -6.34
C PRO A 86 -0.20 2.00 -5.80
N VAL A 87 -1.12 1.61 -6.68
CA VAL A 87 -2.37 0.92 -6.32
C VAL A 87 -2.10 -0.40 -5.61
N GLU A 88 -1.23 -1.22 -6.19
CA GLU A 88 -0.97 -2.57 -5.69
C GLU A 88 -0.20 -2.53 -4.36
N GLU A 89 0.79 -1.64 -4.28
CA GLU A 89 1.62 -1.46 -3.11
C GLU A 89 0.80 -0.98 -1.90
N LEU A 90 -0.03 0.07 -2.08
CA LEU A 90 -0.86 0.60 -1.00
C LEU A 90 -1.93 -0.41 -0.55
N ARG A 91 -2.51 -1.19 -1.47
CA ARG A 91 -3.43 -2.28 -1.10
C ARG A 91 -2.74 -3.36 -0.26
N ARG A 92 -1.51 -3.75 -0.64
CA ARG A 92 -0.72 -4.73 0.12
C ARG A 92 -0.32 -4.23 1.50
N ILE A 93 0.02 -2.94 1.63
CA ILE A 93 0.23 -2.30 2.93
C ILE A 93 -1.04 -2.38 3.78
N ALA A 94 -2.20 -2.03 3.22
CA ALA A 94 -3.47 -2.10 3.95
C ALA A 94 -3.79 -3.54 4.41
N ASN A 95 -3.54 -4.53 3.56
CA ASN A 95 -3.70 -5.95 3.91
C ASN A 95 -2.79 -6.37 5.06
N ALA A 96 -1.49 -6.06 4.96
CA ALA A 96 -0.53 -6.40 6.01
C ALA A 96 -0.92 -5.73 7.34
N GLN A 97 -1.41 -4.49 7.31
CA GLN A 97 -1.94 -3.82 8.50
C GLN A 97 -3.19 -4.51 9.06
N PHE A 98 -4.12 -4.93 8.21
CA PHE A 98 -5.30 -5.68 8.63
C PHE A 98 -4.92 -7.00 9.32
N TYR A 99 -4.06 -7.81 8.70
CA TYR A 99 -3.61 -9.09 9.27
C TYR A 99 -2.75 -8.92 10.53
N ALA A 100 -2.06 -7.80 10.68
CA ALA A 100 -1.40 -7.41 11.93
C ALA A 100 -2.38 -6.93 13.03
N GLY A 101 -3.70 -6.91 12.77
CA GLY A 101 -4.73 -6.43 13.69
C GLY A 101 -4.87 -4.91 13.73
N ASN A 102 -4.15 -4.16 12.89
CA ASN A 102 -4.22 -2.71 12.79
C ASN A 102 -5.26 -2.26 11.75
N VAL A 103 -6.53 -2.52 12.06
CA VAL A 103 -7.66 -2.20 11.15
C VAL A 103 -7.78 -0.70 10.87
N ARG A 104 -7.52 0.15 11.87
CA ARG A 104 -7.54 1.61 11.69
C ARG A 104 -6.46 2.07 10.72
N GLY A 105 -5.26 1.52 10.84
CA GLY A 105 -4.19 1.82 9.91
C GLY A 105 -4.52 1.37 8.49
N ALA A 106 -5.08 0.17 8.33
CA ALA A 106 -5.52 -0.33 7.02
C ALA A 106 -6.51 0.63 6.35
N ALA A 107 -7.51 1.11 7.10
CA ALA A 107 -8.45 2.12 6.60
C ALA A 107 -7.74 3.40 6.14
N LYS A 108 -6.76 3.89 6.91
CA LYS A 108 -5.99 5.09 6.57
C LYS A 108 -5.13 4.92 5.31
N THR A 109 -4.52 3.75 5.13
CA THR A 109 -3.76 3.46 3.89
C THR A 109 -4.67 3.42 2.67
N LEU A 110 -5.89 2.91 2.81
CA LEU A 110 -6.89 2.90 1.73
C LEU A 110 -7.44 4.30 1.45
N GLU A 111 -7.63 5.14 2.47
CA GLU A 111 -7.93 6.56 2.31
C GLU A 111 -6.83 7.28 1.53
N GLN A 112 -5.56 7.05 1.89
CA GLN A 112 -4.42 7.57 1.13
C GLN A 112 -4.46 7.12 -0.34
N LEU A 113 -4.71 5.85 -0.61
CA LEU A 113 -4.85 5.35 -1.98
C LEU A 113 -5.99 6.05 -2.73
N ALA A 114 -7.14 6.25 -2.06
CA ALA A 114 -8.27 6.96 -2.65
C ALA A 114 -7.89 8.41 -3.01
N ASP A 115 -7.17 9.11 -2.13
CA ASP A 115 -6.74 10.49 -2.37
C ASP A 115 -5.69 10.59 -3.49
N GLU A 116 -4.74 9.64 -3.55
CA GLU A 116 -3.77 9.57 -4.65
C GLU A 116 -4.46 9.25 -5.99
N ALA A 117 -5.45 8.34 -5.99
CA ALA A 117 -6.24 8.01 -7.17
C ALA A 117 -7.09 9.20 -7.65
N ALA A 118 -7.72 9.92 -6.72
CA ALA A 118 -8.46 11.15 -7.02
C ALA A 118 -7.56 12.20 -7.67
N ALA A 119 -6.36 12.40 -7.13
CA ALA A 119 -5.37 13.33 -7.69
C ALA A 119 -4.90 12.93 -9.09
N ALA A 120 -4.82 11.62 -9.38
CA ALA A 120 -4.49 11.10 -10.70
C ALA A 120 -5.68 11.06 -11.69
N GLY A 121 -6.90 11.34 -11.22
CA GLY A 121 -8.12 11.22 -12.02
C GLY A 121 -8.56 9.77 -12.28
N ASP A 122 -8.04 8.80 -11.53
CA ASP A 122 -8.43 7.39 -11.62
C ASP A 122 -9.66 7.12 -10.73
N LEU A 123 -10.84 7.41 -11.29
CA LEU A 123 -12.11 7.22 -10.60
C LEU A 123 -12.37 5.77 -10.19
N TRP A 124 -11.82 4.79 -10.93
CA TRP A 124 -12.00 3.38 -10.63
C TRP A 124 -11.21 2.98 -9.40
N ALA A 125 -9.92 3.36 -9.35
CA ALA A 125 -9.09 3.13 -8.17
C ALA A 125 -9.61 3.91 -6.95
N GLU A 126 -10.06 5.16 -7.12
CA GLU A 126 -10.62 5.97 -6.05
C GLU A 126 -11.87 5.30 -5.43
N PHE A 127 -12.80 4.85 -6.27
CA PHE A 127 -14.02 4.20 -5.82
C PHE A 127 -13.71 2.95 -4.98
N TRP A 128 -12.86 2.06 -5.48
CA TRP A 128 -12.56 0.82 -4.78
C TRP A 128 -11.79 1.06 -3.47
N ALA A 129 -10.81 1.95 -3.49
CA ALA A 129 -10.06 2.31 -2.28
C ALA A 129 -10.99 2.93 -1.22
N THR A 130 -11.93 3.79 -1.63
CA THR A 130 -12.94 4.38 -0.74
C THR A 130 -13.88 3.32 -0.16
N ALA A 131 -14.38 2.40 -0.99
CA ALA A 131 -15.26 1.32 -0.54
C ALA A 131 -14.56 0.38 0.45
N ASP A 132 -13.30 0.03 0.19
CA ASP A 132 -12.48 -0.79 1.08
C ASP A 132 -12.17 -0.05 2.40
N ALA A 133 -11.91 1.27 2.35
CA ALA A 133 -11.73 2.09 3.55
C ALA A 133 -13.01 2.13 4.42
N ALA A 134 -14.19 2.24 3.79
CA ALA A 134 -15.48 2.17 4.49
C ALA A 134 -15.63 0.86 5.26
N ARG A 135 -15.26 -0.26 4.63
CA ARG A 135 -15.29 -1.59 5.23
C ARG A 135 -14.31 -1.69 6.41
N MET A 136 -13.06 -1.26 6.23
CA MET A 136 -12.08 -1.29 7.32
C MET A 136 -12.54 -0.45 8.50
N ALA A 137 -13.09 0.74 8.25
CA ALA A 137 -13.66 1.57 9.31
C ALA A 137 -14.79 0.85 10.07
N ARG A 138 -15.70 0.15 9.38
CA ARG A 138 -16.77 -0.64 10.01
C ARG A 138 -16.21 -1.78 10.86
N LEU A 139 -15.27 -2.55 10.32
CA LEU A 139 -14.60 -3.64 11.07
C LEU A 139 -13.87 -3.12 12.31
N GLY A 140 -13.33 -1.90 12.25
CA GLY A 140 -12.70 -1.22 13.39
C GLY A 140 -13.67 -0.54 14.36
N GLY A 141 -14.99 -0.69 14.19
CA GLY A 141 -16.01 -0.05 15.02
C GLY A 141 -16.13 1.47 14.83
N ALA A 142 -15.56 2.01 13.75
CA ALA A 142 -15.52 3.43 13.45
C ALA A 142 -16.67 3.86 12.52
N GLU A 143 -17.92 3.66 12.96
CA GLU A 143 -19.15 3.84 12.16
C GLU A 143 -19.27 5.22 11.49
N GLY A 144 -18.82 6.28 12.17
CA GLY A 144 -18.81 7.64 11.60
C GLY A 144 -17.94 7.74 10.34
N TYR A 145 -16.74 7.18 10.38
CA TYR A 145 -15.83 7.12 9.23
C TYR A 145 -16.37 6.18 8.16
N ALA A 146 -16.89 5.01 8.54
CA ALA A 146 -17.48 4.06 7.61
C ALA A 146 -18.60 4.71 6.77
N ARG A 147 -19.52 5.43 7.43
CA ARG A 147 -20.58 6.18 6.75
C ARG A 147 -20.02 7.27 5.83
N TRP A 148 -19.01 8.01 6.28
CA TRP A 148 -18.39 9.05 5.46
C TRP A 148 -17.80 8.49 4.15
N TYR A 149 -17.03 7.39 4.24
CA TYR A 149 -16.49 6.70 3.08
C TYR A 149 -17.60 6.16 2.16
N THR A 150 -18.67 5.56 2.72
CA THR A 150 -19.80 5.08 1.91
C THR A 150 -20.41 6.20 1.08
N ILE A 151 -20.68 7.36 1.68
CA ILE A 151 -21.23 8.53 0.95
C ILE A 151 -20.26 8.99 -0.15
N ARG A 152 -18.94 8.98 0.11
CA ARG A 152 -17.93 9.32 -0.91
C ARG A 152 -17.97 8.32 -2.07
N ALA A 153 -18.02 7.02 -1.79
CA ALA A 153 -18.10 5.98 -2.82
C ALA A 153 -19.39 6.07 -3.66
N GLU A 154 -20.53 6.33 -3.03
CA GLU A 154 -21.82 6.54 -3.73
C GLU A 154 -21.75 7.74 -4.70
N ARG A 155 -21.18 8.86 -4.26
CA ARG A 155 -20.98 10.03 -5.13
C ARG A 155 -20.08 9.74 -6.33
N LEU A 156 -19.10 8.85 -6.18
CA LEU A 156 -18.23 8.45 -7.29
C LEU A 156 -19.00 7.63 -8.32
N LEU A 157 -19.94 6.75 -7.91
CA LEU A 157 -20.80 6.02 -8.83
C LEU A 157 -21.64 6.97 -9.70
N ASP A 158 -22.12 8.05 -9.11
CA ASP A 158 -22.90 9.08 -9.81
C ASP A 158 -22.04 10.02 -10.67
N SER A 159 -20.71 9.87 -10.64
CA SER A 159 -19.81 10.70 -11.43
C SER A 159 -20.04 10.48 -12.93
N PRO A 160 -20.11 11.57 -13.75
CA PRO A 160 -20.22 11.45 -15.20
C PRO A 160 -18.98 10.81 -15.85
N GLY A 161 -17.87 10.72 -15.12
CA GLY A 161 -16.65 10.04 -15.59
C GLY A 161 -16.69 8.51 -15.49
N ILE A 162 -17.68 7.93 -14.82
CA ILE A 162 -17.90 6.48 -14.77
C ILE A 162 -18.96 6.09 -15.82
N SER A 163 -18.59 5.21 -16.76
CA SER A 163 -19.51 4.75 -17.80
C SER A 163 -20.68 3.94 -17.21
N ALA A 164 -21.77 3.78 -17.95
CA ALA A 164 -22.91 2.99 -17.48
C ALA A 164 -22.53 1.51 -17.27
N GLU A 165 -21.65 0.96 -18.13
CA GLU A 165 -21.10 -0.39 -18.01
C GLU A 165 -20.25 -0.54 -16.75
N GLN A 166 -19.35 0.42 -16.51
CA GLN A 166 -18.52 0.46 -15.31
C GLN A 166 -19.38 0.58 -14.05
N ARG A 167 -20.37 1.47 -14.04
CA ARG A 167 -21.31 1.63 -12.92
C ARG A 167 -22.05 0.32 -12.64
N LYS A 168 -22.58 -0.34 -13.67
CA LYS A 168 -23.26 -1.64 -13.53
C LYS A 168 -22.32 -2.72 -13.01
N GLU A 169 -21.05 -2.73 -13.44
CA GLU A 169 -20.05 -3.65 -12.91
C GLU A 169 -19.76 -3.38 -11.43
N LEU A 170 -19.59 -2.11 -11.04
CA LEU A 170 -19.36 -1.71 -9.65
C LEU A 170 -20.56 -2.07 -8.76
N GLU A 171 -21.78 -1.76 -9.20
CA GLU A 171 -23.02 -2.12 -8.50
C GLU A 171 -23.19 -3.63 -8.35
N SER A 172 -22.94 -4.39 -9.42
CA SER A 172 -22.96 -5.86 -9.40
C SER A 172 -21.95 -6.41 -8.41
N LYS A 173 -20.73 -5.87 -8.40
CA LYS A 173 -19.71 -6.26 -7.44
C LYS A 173 -20.08 -5.85 -6.02
N LEU A 174 -20.66 -4.68 -5.78
CA LEU A 174 -21.15 -4.27 -4.45
C LEU A 174 -22.28 -5.19 -3.94
N ALA A 175 -23.14 -5.68 -4.85
CA ALA A 175 -24.26 -6.56 -4.50
C ALA A 175 -23.82 -8.02 -4.25
N THR A 176 -22.77 -8.49 -4.92
CA THR A 176 -22.27 -9.87 -4.84
C THR A 176 -21.10 -10.04 -3.89
N THR A 177 -20.31 -8.99 -3.69
CA THR A 177 -19.27 -8.95 -2.67
C THR A 177 -19.98 -8.79 -1.35
N ASP A 178 -20.27 -9.91 -0.71
CA ASP A 178 -20.32 -9.91 0.74
C ASP A 178 -19.02 -9.25 1.18
N PHE A 179 -19.11 -8.13 1.92
CA PHE A 179 -17.95 -7.35 2.36
C PHE A 179 -17.12 -8.14 3.41
N THR A 180 -17.05 -9.47 3.30
CA THR A 180 -16.33 -10.44 4.11
C THR A 180 -15.06 -10.94 3.43
N VAL A 181 -14.96 -10.93 2.08
CA VAL A 181 -13.72 -11.32 1.38
C VAL A 181 -12.99 -10.08 0.87
N PHE A 182 -11.82 -9.79 1.46
CA PHE A 182 -10.89 -8.78 0.94
C PHE A 182 -10.50 -9.23 -0.47
N ALA A 183 -10.68 -8.40 -1.48
CA ALA A 183 -10.07 -8.56 -2.81
C ALA A 183 -9.89 -10.04 -3.23
N PRO A 184 -10.89 -10.73 -3.81
CA PRO A 184 -10.75 -12.13 -4.24
C PRO A 184 -9.59 -12.38 -5.24
N HIS A 185 -8.99 -11.31 -5.79
CA HIS A 185 -7.77 -11.36 -6.59
C HIS A 185 -6.48 -11.59 -5.78
N LEU A 186 -6.54 -11.60 -4.44
CA LEU A 186 -5.39 -11.85 -3.56
C LEU A 186 -5.49 -13.17 -2.78
N THR A 187 -6.58 -13.92 -2.93
CA THR A 187 -6.65 -15.32 -2.45
C THR A 187 -5.95 -16.31 -3.39
N SER A 188 -5.46 -15.86 -4.55
CA SER A 188 -4.51 -16.63 -5.36
C SER A 188 -3.09 -16.17 -5.05
N TRP A 189 -2.51 -16.73 -3.98
CA TRP A 189 -1.07 -16.94 -3.91
C TRP A 189 -0.74 -18.19 -4.74
#